data_AF-A0A7C1PKX5-F1
#
_entry.id   AF-A0A7C1PKX5-F1
#
_cell.length_a   1.000
_cell.length_b   1.000
_cell.length_c   1.000
_cell.angle_alpha   90.00
_cell.angle_beta   90.00
_cell.angle_gamma   90.00
#
_symmetry.space_group_name_H-M   'P 1'
#
loop_
_entity.id
_entity.type
_entity.pdbx_description
1 polymer ?
#
loop_
_entity_poly.entity_id
_entity_poly.type
_entity_poly.pdbx_seq_one_letter_code
_entity_poly.pdbx_strand_id
1 'polypeptide(L)' 'MESVDIAVLLTVFGSILCFGSAAVLALSWAFRNGQFDNFQRGALSIFDADEPVGEPTDFFPDHRPITPAHDPQHEAIQGE' A
#
# COMPACT_ATOMS: atom_id res chain seq x y z
N MET A 1 42.11 1.30 -21.45
CA MET A 1 41.13 1.04 -20.38
C MET A 1 41.83 0.15 -19.40
N GLU A 2 42.10 0.68 -18.22
CA GLU A 2 42.91 0.01 -17.22
C GLU A 2 42.12 -1.17 -16.63
N SER A 3 42.83 -2.13 -16.04
CA SER A 3 42.20 -3.29 -15.40
C SER A 3 41.21 -2.89 -14.30
N VAL A 4 41.48 -1.78 -13.61
CA VAL A 4 40.60 -1.19 -12.61
C VAL A 4 39.29 -0.69 -13.22
N ASP A 5 39.35 -0.02 -14.37
CA ASP A 5 38.16 0.49 -15.05
C ASP A 5 37.21 -0.66 -15.43
N ILE A 6 37.77 -1.76 -15.94
CA ILE A 6 37.01 -2.95 -16.30
C ILE A 6 36.38 -3.59 -15.05
N ALA A 7 37.13 -3.69 -13.95
CA ALA A 7 36.62 -4.25 -12.70
C ALA A 7 35.46 -3.42 -12.14
N VAL A 8 35.59 -2.08 -12.17
CA VAL A 8 34.52 -1.16 -11.76
C VAL A 8 33.30 -1.33 -12.65
N LEU A 9 33.49 -1.35 -13.97
CA LEU A 9 32.40 -1.52 -14.93
C LEU A 9 31.63 -2.83 -14.70
N LEU A 10 32.35 -3.95 -14.56
CA LEU A 10 31.74 -5.26 -14.31
C LEU A 10 31.01 -5.31 -12.97
N THR A 11 31.54 -4.65 -11.95
CA THR A 11 30.89 -4.60 -10.63
C THR A 11 29.58 -3.83 -10.70
N VAL A 12 29.58 -2.66 -11.35
CA VAL A 12 28.39 -1.83 -11.49
C VAL A 12 27.33 -2.53 -12.35
N PHE A 13 27.67 -2.95 -13.57
CA PHE A 13 26.68 -3.61 -14.42
C PHE A 13 26.25 -4.97 -13.88
N GLY A 14 27.17 -5.73 -13.28
CA GLY A 14 26.88 -7.01 -12.65
C GLY A 14 25.94 -6.86 -11.45
N SER A 15 26.14 -5.85 -10.61
CA SER A 15 25.24 -5.57 -9.48
C SER A 15 23.85 -5.13 -9.96
N ILE A 16 23.77 -4.23 -10.94
CA ILE A 16 22.48 -3.80 -11.52
C ILE A 16 21.73 -5.00 -12.08
N LEU A 17 22.42 -5.85 -12.85
CA LEU A 17 21.77 -7.01 -13.45
C LEU A 17 21.35 -8.02 -12.38
N CYS A 18 22.24 -8.34 -11.44
CA CYS A 18 21.96 -9.32 -10.39
C CYS A 18 20.82 -8.87 -9.48
N PHE A 19 20.92 -7.68 -8.89
CA PHE A 19 19.91 -7.18 -7.97
C PHE A 19 18.62 -6.78 -8.69
N GLY A 20 18.72 -6.18 -9.88
CA GLY A 20 17.55 -5.83 -10.68
C GLY A 20 16.75 -7.06 -11.11
N SER A 21 17.42 -8.10 -11.63
CA SER A 21 16.75 -9.36 -11.97
C SER A 21 16.18 -10.06 -10.74
N ALA A 22 16.91 -10.09 -9.62
CA ALA A 22 16.42 -10.65 -8.37
C ALA A 22 15.15 -9.94 -7.88
N ALA A 23 15.12 -8.60 -7.94
CA ALA A 23 13.95 -7.81 -7.55
C ALA A 23 12.73 -8.12 -8.43
N VAL A 24 12.89 -8.17 -9.76
CA VAL A 24 11.79 -8.49 -10.68
C VAL A 24 11.28 -9.91 -10.46
N LEU A 25 12.18 -10.88 -10.28
CA LEU A 25 11.79 -12.27 -10.02
C LEU A 25 11.06 -12.41 -8.68
N ALA A 26 11.58 -11.78 -7.62
CA ALA A 26 10.95 -11.78 -6.31
C ALA A 26 9.57 -11.11 -6.34
N LEU A 27 9.45 -9.96 -7.02
CA LEU A 27 8.19 -9.25 -7.17
C LEU A 27 7.17 -10.07 -7.98
N SER A 28 7.60 -10.66 -9.09
CA SER A 28 6.75 -11.54 -9.90
C SER A 28 6.27 -12.76 -9.10
N TRP A 29 7.15 -13.36 -8.30
CA TRP A 29 6.78 -14.43 -7.38
C TRP A 29 5.76 -13.94 -6.35
N ALA A 30 5.96 -12.78 -5.74
CA ALA A 30 5.05 -12.23 -4.73
C ALA A 30 3.63 -12.03 -5.30
N PHE A 31 3.51 -11.46 -6.50
CA PHE A 31 2.24 -11.33 -7.21
C PHE A 31 1.59 -12.69 -7.49
N ARG A 32 2.36 -13.67 -8.00
CA ARG A 32 1.82 -14.99 -8.35
C ARG A 32 1.39 -15.81 -7.13
N ASN A 33 1.96 -15.54 -5.97
CA ASN A 33 1.64 -16.23 -4.72
C ASN A 33 0.65 -15.45 -3.85
N GLY A 34 0.02 -14.40 -4.40
CA GLY A 34 -1.02 -13.67 -3.68
C GLY A 34 -0.54 -12.91 -2.45
N GLN A 35 0.76 -12.57 -2.37
CA GLN A 35 1.31 -11.77 -1.26
C GLN A 35 0.68 -10.37 -1.18
N PHE A 36 -0.01 -9.96 -2.25
CA PHE A 36 -0.70 -8.70 -2.39
C PHE A 36 -2.24 -8.84 -2.38
N ASP A 37 -2.80 -10.03 -2.15
CA ASP A 37 -4.24 -10.28 -2.28
C ASP A 37 -5.07 -9.64 -1.15
N ASN A 38 -4.45 -9.37 0.01
CA ASN A 38 -5.15 -8.93 1.21
C ASN A 38 -4.69 -7.56 1.71
N PHE A 39 -4.44 -6.61 0.80
CA PHE A 39 -4.09 -5.23 1.18
C PHE A 39 -5.10 -4.61 2.14
N GLN A 40 -6.40 -4.87 1.93
CA GLN A 40 -7.44 -4.35 2.81
C GLN A 40 -7.26 -4.83 4.25
N ARG A 41 -6.96 -6.12 4.45
CA ARG A 41 -6.74 -6.67 5.81
C ARG A 41 -5.52 -6.02 6.48
N GLY A 42 -4.46 -5.78 5.71
CA GLY A 42 -3.28 -5.07 6.22
C GLY A 42 -3.56 -3.60 6.56
N ALA A 43 -4.33 -2.91 5.71
CA ALA A 43 -4.74 -1.53 5.99
C ALA A 43 -5.61 -1.42 7.24
N LEU A 44 -6.43 -2.44 7.49
CA LEU A 44 -7.29 -2.51 8.67
C LEU A 44 -6.59 -3.01 9.93
N SER A 45 -5.34 -3.50 9.85
CA SER A 45 -4.67 -4.12 11.01
C SER A 45 -4.24 -3.13 12.08
N ILE A 46 -4.35 -1.83 11.81
CA ILE A 46 -4.05 -0.78 12.80
C ILE A 46 -5.21 -0.54 13.76
N PHE A 47 -6.43 -0.87 13.34
CA PHE A 47 -7.63 -0.73 14.16
C PHE A 47 -7.75 -1.96 15.05
N ASP A 48 -7.89 -1.74 16.34
CA ASP A 48 -8.26 -2.80 17.27
C ASP A 48 -9.72 -3.24 17.05
N ALA A 49 -10.11 -4.38 17.60
CA ALA A 49 -11.45 -4.94 17.40
C ALA A 49 -12.59 -4.01 17.88
N ASP A 50 -12.28 -3.11 18.81
CA ASP A 50 -13.23 -2.16 19.40
C ASP A 50 -13.17 -0.77 18.73
N GLU A 51 -12.22 -0.53 17.80
CA GLU A 51 -12.06 0.75 17.11
C GLU A 51 -12.79 0.76 15.76
N PRO A 52 -13.67 1.74 15.50
CA PRO A 52 -14.35 1.85 14.20
C PRO A 52 -13.41 2.36 13.11
N VAL A 53 -13.45 1.72 11.95
CA VAL A 53 -12.77 2.20 10.73
C VAL A 53 -13.45 3.50 10.27
N GLY A 54 -12.69 4.57 10.09
CA GLY A 54 -13.22 5.86 9.63
C GLY A 54 -13.72 5.83 8.18
N GLU A 55 -14.59 6.79 7.84
CA GLU A 55 -15.13 6.96 6.48
C GLU A 55 -14.20 7.85 5.61
N PRO A 56 -13.97 7.52 4.33
CA PRO A 56 -13.25 8.40 3.41
C PRO A 56 -13.94 9.77 3.32
N THR A 57 -13.17 10.85 3.46
CA THR A 57 -13.71 12.23 3.40
C THR A 57 -13.34 12.97 2.11
N ASP A 58 -12.35 12.46 1.38
CA ASP A 58 -11.91 13.02 0.11
C ASP A 58 -12.57 12.27 -1.06
N PHE A 59 -13.17 13.03 -1.97
CA PHE A 59 -13.79 12.52 -3.18
C PHE A 59 -13.56 13.48 -4.33
N PHE A 60 -13.31 12.93 -5.52
CA PHE A 60 -13.36 13.74 -6.74
C PHE A 60 -14.76 14.38 -6.88
N PRO A 61 -14.86 15.61 -7.42
CA PRO A 61 -16.11 16.36 -7.45
C PRO A 61 -17.33 15.63 -8.04
N ASP A 62 -17.10 14.69 -8.96
CA ASP A 62 -18.13 13.89 -9.65
C ASP A 62 -18.39 12.51 -9.00
N HIS A 63 -17.75 12.23 -7.87
CA HIS A 63 -17.81 10.95 -7.15
C HIS A 63 -18.26 11.09 -5.70
N ARG A 64 -18.99 12.16 -5.37
CA ARG A 64 -19.58 12.27 -4.03
C ARG A 64 -20.44 11.03 -3.76
N PRO A 65 -20.10 10.19 -2.78
CA PRO A 65 -21.02 9.17 -2.33
C PRO A 65 -22.25 9.88 -1.79
N ILE A 66 -23.43 9.34 -2.10
CA ILE A 66 -24.67 9.79 -1.50
C ILE A 66 -24.58 9.38 -0.04
N THR A 67 -24.15 10.30 0.83
CA THR A 67 -24.21 10.12 2.28
C THR A 67 -25.67 9.78 2.63
N PRO A 68 -25.98 8.58 3.16
CA PRO A 68 -27.28 8.35 3.75
C PRO A 68 -27.45 9.41 4.84
N ALA A 69 -28.56 10.14 4.79
CA ALA A 69 -28.80 11.27 5.68
C ALA A 69 -28.40 10.92 7.13
N HIS A 70 -27.58 11.79 7.70
CA HIS A 70 -27.25 11.85 9.12
C HIS A 70 -28.48 11.45 9.95
N ASP A 71 -28.42 10.31 10.64
CA ASP A 71 -29.46 9.90 11.56
C ASP A 71 -29.36 10.80 12.80
N PRO A 72 -30.31 11.71 13.04
CA PRO A 72 -30.27 12.64 14.16
C PRO A 72 -30.43 11.97 15.54
N GLN A 73 -30.57 10.65 15.61
CA GLN A 73 -30.77 9.92 16.86
C GLN A 73 -29.52 9.87 17.79
N HIS A 74 -28.32 10.17 17.30
CA HIS A 74 -27.09 10.12 18.12
C HIS A 74 -26.79 11.39 18.94
N GLU A 75 -27.44 12.53 18.67
CA GLU A 75 -27.26 13.77 19.45
C GLU A 75 -28.08 13.80 20.75
N ALA A 76 -29.05 12.90 20.94
CA ALA A 76 -29.96 12.94 22.08
C ALA A 76 -29.37 12.39 23.41
N ILE A 77 -28.13 11.89 23.42
CA ILE A 77 -27.51 11.27 24.61
C ILE A 77 -26.43 12.16 25.25
N GLN A 78 -26.01 13.24 24.60
CA GLN A 78 -24.96 14.13 25.12
C GLN A 78 -25.51 15.47 25.62
N GLY A 79 -26.64 15.40 26.31
CA GLY A 79 -27.30 16.54 26.92
C GLY A 79 -27.96 16.19 28.24
N GLU A 80 -27.19 15.65 29.20
CA GLU A 80 -27.47 15.69 30.64
C GLU A 80 -26.18 15.85 31.44
#